data_AF-A0A849S5C3-F1
#
_entry.id   AF-A0A849S5C3-F1
#
_cell.length_a   1.000
_cell.length_b   1.000
_cell.length_c   1.000
_cell.angle_alpha   90.00
_cell.angle_beta   90.00
_cell.angle_gamma   90.00
#
_symmetry.space_group_name_H-M   'P 1'
#
loop_
_entity.id
_entity.type
_entity.pdbx_description
1 polymer ?
#
loop_
_entity_poly.entity_id
_entity_poly.type
_entity_poly.pdbx_seq_one_letter_code
_entity_poly.pdbx_strand_id
1 'polypeptide(L)'
;MSNKSISADQYFSRPADYLAFCIVGGNLVAFVDILRHPDKEGFANPDLIKSVASNWPAYMQQFKLNGILPGREHTQAEIHKLRSSGLNSSLNINNATYMSPGMGLTSASTPMKVTIAHDHVRVYAKELAVTVCDPCGPFRTPEISALSVPPNFSLTPTPSGLAVFESNTQHAFLLPIARPNQKASTWETLHDLVLPTWACEVLVSRAGLD
;
A
#
# COMPACT_ATOMS: atom_id res chain seq x y z
N MET A 1 -9.12 -15.81 -16.31
CA MET A 1 -9.42 -16.66 -15.13
C MET A 1 -9.62 -18.10 -15.61
N SER A 2 -9.24 -19.10 -14.81
CA SER A 2 -9.61 -20.50 -15.08
C SER A 2 -11.09 -20.69 -14.75
N ASN A 3 -11.87 -21.30 -15.66
CA ASN A 3 -13.31 -21.53 -15.48
C ASN A 3 -13.62 -22.64 -14.45
N LYS A 4 -12.59 -23.22 -13.82
CA LYS A 4 -12.74 -24.26 -12.79
C LYS A 4 -12.90 -23.62 -11.41
N SER A 5 -13.89 -24.05 -10.65
CA SER A 5 -14.08 -23.60 -9.27
C SER A 5 -12.87 -23.98 -8.42
N ILE A 6 -12.48 -23.07 -7.54
CA ILE A 6 -11.53 -23.36 -6.45
C ILE A 6 -12.28 -24.03 -5.30
N SER A 7 -11.69 -25.05 -4.71
CA SER A 7 -12.22 -25.66 -3.48
C SER A 7 -12.01 -24.72 -2.30
N ALA A 8 -12.82 -24.86 -1.24
CA ALA A 8 -12.82 -23.94 -0.10
C ALA A 8 -11.47 -23.89 0.67
N ASP A 9 -10.63 -24.91 0.50
CA ASP A 9 -9.28 -25.04 1.05
C ASP A 9 -8.17 -24.47 0.14
N GLN A 10 -8.51 -24.00 -1.06
CA GLN A 10 -7.55 -23.42 -2.01
C GLN A 10 -7.71 -21.91 -2.13
N TYR A 11 -6.61 -21.20 -1.84
CA TYR A 11 -6.57 -19.75 -1.92
C TYR A 11 -6.38 -19.22 -3.36
N PHE A 12 -5.77 -20.01 -4.24
CA PHE A 12 -5.41 -19.60 -5.60
C PHE A 12 -5.99 -20.53 -6.65
N SER A 13 -6.56 -19.94 -7.70
CA SER A 13 -6.94 -20.67 -8.92
C SER A 13 -5.71 -21.05 -9.73
N ARG A 14 -5.85 -22.00 -10.67
CA ARG A 14 -4.83 -22.25 -11.68
C ARG A 14 -4.50 -20.95 -12.46
N PRO A 15 -3.23 -20.74 -12.84
CA PRO A 15 -2.85 -19.61 -13.70
C PRO A 15 -3.68 -19.59 -14.97
N ALA A 16 -4.13 -18.39 -15.37
CA ALA A 16 -4.91 -18.21 -16.59
C ALA A 16 -4.00 -17.85 -17.76
N ASP A 17 -4.40 -18.25 -18.97
CA ASP A 17 -3.69 -17.90 -20.21
C ASP A 17 -3.73 -16.40 -20.52
N TYR A 18 -4.66 -15.66 -19.91
CA TYR A 18 -4.85 -14.22 -20.09
C TYR A 18 -4.91 -13.50 -18.74
N LEU A 19 -4.32 -12.32 -18.69
CA LEU A 19 -4.34 -11.40 -17.55
C LEU A 19 -5.13 -10.14 -17.93
N ALA A 20 -6.07 -9.76 -17.08
CA ALA A 20 -6.71 -8.47 -17.13
C ALA A 20 -5.84 -7.45 -16.39
N PHE A 21 -5.34 -6.45 -17.11
CA PHE A 21 -4.63 -5.32 -16.53
C PHE A 21 -5.64 -4.28 -16.12
N CYS A 22 -5.59 -3.85 -14.86
CA CYS A 22 -6.52 -2.87 -14.33
C CYS A 22 -5.83 -1.91 -13.35
N ILE A 23 -6.44 -0.74 -13.18
CA ILE A 23 -6.12 0.22 -12.14
C ILE A 23 -7.23 0.13 -11.10
N VAL A 24 -6.87 -0.25 -9.89
CA VAL A 24 -7.80 -0.35 -8.76
C VAL A 24 -7.70 0.93 -7.94
N GLY A 25 -8.82 1.63 -7.81
CA GLY A 25 -9.00 2.78 -6.93
C GLY A 25 -9.84 2.43 -5.70
N GLY A 26 -10.25 3.44 -4.93
CA GLY A 26 -11.01 3.22 -3.69
C GLY A 26 -12.36 2.52 -3.92
N ASN A 27 -13.18 3.03 -4.83
CA ASN A 27 -14.51 2.49 -5.15
C ASN A 27 -14.69 2.16 -6.64
N LEU A 28 -13.58 2.05 -7.39
CA LEU A 28 -13.62 1.81 -8.82
C LEU A 28 -12.52 0.86 -9.26
N VAL A 29 -12.78 0.15 -10.36
CA VAL A 29 -11.79 -0.63 -11.09
C VAL A 29 -11.85 -0.21 -12.55
N ALA A 30 -10.74 0.31 -13.08
CA ALA A 30 -10.61 0.67 -14.48
C ALA A 30 -9.83 -0.41 -15.22
N PHE A 31 -10.47 -1.08 -16.17
CA PHE A 31 -9.85 -2.11 -17.00
C PHE A 31 -9.07 -1.45 -18.14
N VAL A 32 -7.77 -1.73 -18.20
CA VAL A 32 -6.86 -1.17 -19.21
C VAL A 32 -6.86 -2.03 -20.45
N ASP A 33 -6.56 -3.32 -20.29
CA ASP A 33 -6.46 -4.27 -21.40
C ASP A 33 -6.51 -5.73 -20.90
N ILE A 34 -6.70 -6.68 -21.81
CA ILE A 34 -6.62 -8.12 -21.56
C ILE A 34 -5.58 -8.69 -22.51
N LEU A 35 -4.42 -9.07 -21.96
CA LEU A 35 -3.33 -9.64 -22.73
C LEU A 35 -3.12 -11.10 -22.36
N ARG A 36 -2.57 -11.88 -23.29
CA ARG A 36 -2.05 -13.21 -22.96
C ARG A 36 -1.01 -13.06 -21.84
N HIS A 37 -1.00 -13.98 -20.88
CA HIS A 37 -0.07 -13.98 -19.76
C HIS A 37 1.36 -13.79 -20.29
N PRO A 38 1.99 -12.63 -20.06
CA PRO A 38 3.29 -12.35 -20.62
C PRO A 38 4.36 -13.16 -19.88
N ASP A 39 5.50 -13.33 -20.53
CA ASP A 39 6.72 -13.70 -19.86
C ASP A 39 7.27 -12.51 -19.05
N LYS A 40 8.47 -12.65 -18.46
CA LYS A 40 9.07 -11.61 -17.62
C LYS A 40 9.28 -10.29 -18.38
N GLU A 41 9.59 -10.35 -19.67
CA GLU A 41 9.81 -9.17 -20.50
C GLU A 41 8.50 -8.50 -20.88
N GLY A 42 7.44 -9.26 -21.16
CA GLY A 42 6.13 -8.70 -21.53
C GLY A 42 5.47 -7.86 -20.42
N PHE A 43 5.85 -8.01 -19.16
CA PHE A 43 5.45 -7.08 -18.08
C PHE A 43 6.09 -5.69 -18.19
N ALA A 44 7.10 -5.52 -19.06
CA ALA A 44 7.71 -4.24 -19.41
C ALA A 44 7.05 -3.56 -20.61
N ASN A 45 5.92 -4.06 -21.11
CA ASN A 45 5.23 -3.49 -22.26
C ASN A 45 4.82 -2.01 -22.01
N PRO A 46 5.41 -1.03 -22.72
CA PRO A 46 5.07 0.38 -22.55
C PRO A 46 3.68 0.73 -23.08
N ASP A 47 3.11 -0.10 -23.97
CA ASP A 47 1.82 0.19 -24.61
C ASP A 47 0.67 0.17 -23.61
N LEU A 48 0.76 -0.62 -22.53
CA LEU A 48 -0.22 -0.57 -21.44
C LEU A 48 -0.31 0.84 -20.84
N ILE A 49 0.82 1.50 -20.62
CA ILE A 49 0.83 2.86 -20.05
C ILE A 49 0.46 3.90 -21.10
N LYS A 50 0.86 3.70 -22.37
CA LYS A 50 0.43 4.56 -23.48
C LYS A 50 -1.09 4.51 -23.66
N SER A 51 -1.72 3.34 -23.55
CA SER A 51 -3.18 3.17 -23.54
C SER A 51 -3.83 3.95 -22.41
N VAL A 52 -3.28 3.88 -21.19
CA VAL A 52 -3.76 4.69 -20.05
C VAL A 52 -3.63 6.19 -20.34
N ALA A 53 -2.50 6.64 -20.89
CA ALA A 53 -2.26 8.05 -21.19
C ALA A 53 -3.18 8.60 -22.30
N SER A 54 -3.45 7.80 -23.32
CA SER A 54 -4.33 8.19 -24.42
C SER A 54 -5.80 8.24 -24.01
N ASN A 55 -6.25 7.30 -23.18
CA ASN A 55 -7.67 7.21 -22.78
C ASN A 55 -8.00 8.02 -21.52
N TRP A 56 -7.05 8.16 -20.60
CA TRP A 56 -7.23 8.90 -19.35
C TRP A 56 -6.10 9.93 -19.12
N PRO A 57 -5.95 10.92 -20.02
CA PRO A 57 -4.86 11.89 -19.94
C PRO A 57 -4.89 12.71 -18.64
N ALA A 58 -6.08 13.01 -18.11
CA ALA A 58 -6.24 13.72 -16.83
C ALA A 58 -5.68 12.91 -15.66
N TYR A 59 -5.93 11.59 -15.61
CA TYR A 59 -5.37 10.71 -14.60
C TYR A 59 -3.85 10.66 -14.70
N MET A 60 -3.29 10.62 -15.92
CA MET A 60 -1.84 10.57 -16.11
C MET A 60 -1.10 11.86 -15.73
N GLN A 61 -1.78 13.02 -15.67
CA GLN A 61 -1.13 14.28 -15.29
C GLN A 61 -0.46 14.22 -13.91
N GLN A 62 -1.01 13.47 -12.96
CA GLN A 62 -0.43 13.34 -11.62
C GLN A 62 0.96 12.67 -11.61
N PHE A 63 1.30 11.94 -12.69
CA PHE A 63 2.59 11.27 -12.84
C PHE A 63 3.53 12.03 -13.78
N LYS A 64 3.11 13.16 -14.33
CA LYS A 64 3.95 13.97 -15.23
C LYS A 64 5.10 14.60 -14.45
N LEU A 65 6.32 14.44 -14.98
CA LEU A 65 7.51 15.08 -14.44
C LEU A 65 7.65 16.49 -15.04
N ASN A 66 7.36 17.51 -14.22
CA ASN A 66 7.51 18.91 -14.63
C ASN A 66 8.99 19.33 -14.61
N GLY A 67 9.39 20.14 -15.59
CA GLY A 67 10.78 20.63 -15.71
C GLY A 67 11.77 19.63 -16.33
N ILE A 68 11.31 18.45 -16.73
CA ILE A 68 12.13 17.44 -17.42
C ILE A 68 11.79 17.46 -18.92
N LEU A 69 12.80 17.70 -19.75
CA LEU A 69 12.66 17.58 -21.21
C LEU A 69 12.52 16.09 -21.60
N PRO A 70 11.59 15.75 -22.49
CA PRO A 70 11.41 14.38 -22.95
C PRO A 70 12.68 13.89 -23.66
N GLY A 71 13.15 12.71 -23.26
CA GLY A 71 14.25 12.00 -23.91
C GLY A 71 13.75 11.06 -25.00
N ARG A 72 14.64 10.17 -25.45
CA ARG A 72 14.22 9.04 -26.32
C ARG A 72 13.26 8.12 -25.57
N GLU A 73 12.33 7.51 -26.28
CA GLU A 73 11.55 6.40 -25.72
C GLU A 73 12.44 5.17 -25.51
N HIS A 74 12.26 4.49 -24.39
CA HIS A 74 12.87 3.19 -24.15
C HIS A 74 12.03 2.08 -24.77
N THR A 75 12.70 1.12 -25.40
CA THR A 75 12.06 -0.12 -25.88
C THR A 75 11.64 -1.01 -24.70
N GLN A 76 10.73 -1.96 -24.94
CA GLN A 76 10.32 -2.93 -23.91
C GLN A 76 11.52 -3.69 -23.32
N ALA A 77 12.45 -4.16 -24.15
CA ALA A 77 13.66 -4.85 -23.70
C ALA A 77 14.55 -3.97 -22.80
N GLU A 78 14.67 -2.67 -23.13
CA GLU A 78 15.42 -1.71 -22.30
C GLU A 78 14.72 -1.44 -20.98
N ILE A 79 13.40 -1.27 -20.98
CA ILE A 79 12.59 -1.10 -19.76
C ILE A 79 12.73 -2.34 -18.88
N HIS A 80 12.64 -3.54 -19.47
CA HIS A 80 12.84 -4.80 -18.76
C HIS A 80 14.24 -4.89 -18.14
N LYS A 81 15.28 -4.55 -18.91
CA LYS A 81 16.66 -4.54 -18.41
C LYS A 81 16.83 -3.57 -17.24
N LEU A 82 16.35 -2.34 -17.36
CA LEU A 82 16.40 -1.34 -16.28
C LEU A 82 15.69 -1.85 -15.02
N ARG A 83 14.47 -2.37 -15.16
CA ARG A 83 13.70 -2.95 -14.04
C ARG A 83 14.39 -4.15 -13.39
N SER A 84 14.99 -5.04 -14.19
CA SER A 84 15.74 -6.18 -13.67
C SER A 84 16.98 -5.77 -12.88
N SER A 85 17.51 -4.57 -13.13
CA SER A 85 18.59 -3.93 -12.38
C SER A 85 18.10 -3.02 -11.25
N GLY A 86 16.79 -2.99 -10.98
CA GLY A 86 16.19 -2.16 -9.93
C GLY A 86 16.11 -0.66 -10.25
N LEU A 87 16.26 -0.30 -11.53
CA LEU A 87 16.14 1.07 -12.00
C LEU A 87 14.76 1.33 -12.59
N ASN A 88 14.18 2.47 -12.22
CA ASN A 88 12.94 2.94 -12.80
C ASN A 88 13.21 3.84 -14.00
N SER A 89 12.72 3.43 -15.17
CA SER A 89 12.69 4.26 -16.37
C SER A 89 11.50 5.21 -16.31
N SER A 90 11.73 6.47 -16.62
CA SER A 90 10.64 7.36 -17.03
C SER A 90 10.10 6.92 -18.39
N LEU A 91 8.84 7.27 -18.65
CA LEU A 91 8.17 7.02 -19.92
C LEU A 91 7.98 8.34 -20.65
N ASN A 92 8.50 8.42 -21.87
CA ASN A 92 8.26 9.55 -22.75
C ASN A 92 7.01 9.24 -23.58
N ILE A 93 5.97 10.07 -23.50
CA ILE A 93 4.70 9.91 -24.20
C ILE A 93 4.25 11.31 -24.66
N ASN A 94 3.97 11.49 -25.96
CA ASN A 94 3.44 12.73 -26.53
C ASN A 94 4.21 14.00 -26.08
N ASN A 95 5.54 13.97 -26.18
CA ASN A 95 6.44 15.09 -25.81
C ASN A 95 6.39 15.47 -24.31
N ALA A 96 6.00 14.54 -23.43
CA ALA A 96 6.07 14.69 -21.99
C ALA A 96 6.68 13.46 -21.32
N THR A 97 7.35 13.68 -20.20
CA THR A 97 7.98 12.63 -19.39
C THR A 97 7.08 12.29 -18.22
N TYR A 98 6.83 11.00 -17.99
CA TYR A 98 6.00 10.50 -16.91
C TYR A 98 6.76 9.50 -16.05
N MET A 99 6.46 9.50 -14.75
CA MET A 99 6.68 8.33 -13.91
C MET A 99 5.61 7.28 -14.18
N SER A 100 5.96 6.00 -14.04
CA SER A 100 4.97 4.93 -14.14
C SER A 100 3.98 4.99 -12.96
N PRO A 101 2.68 4.73 -13.14
CA PRO A 101 1.76 4.49 -12.04
C PRO A 101 2.32 3.42 -11.09
N GLY A 102 2.26 3.68 -9.77
CA GLY A 102 2.93 2.84 -8.75
C GLY A 102 4.41 3.20 -8.50
N MET A 103 4.92 4.26 -9.15
CA MET A 103 6.30 4.78 -9.05
C MET A 103 7.39 3.84 -9.59
N GLY A 104 6.98 2.80 -10.32
CA GLY A 104 7.88 1.78 -10.87
C GLY A 104 8.22 0.66 -9.87
N LEU A 105 9.20 -0.17 -10.21
CA LEU A 105 9.67 -1.32 -9.43
C LEU A 105 10.95 -0.96 -8.67
N THR A 106 11.12 -1.51 -7.48
CA THR A 106 12.40 -1.50 -6.75
C THR A 106 13.30 -2.62 -7.24
N SER A 107 14.56 -2.64 -6.81
CA SER A 107 15.49 -3.76 -7.03
C SER A 107 14.96 -5.11 -6.50
N ALA A 108 14.02 -5.10 -5.56
CA ALA A 108 13.33 -6.30 -5.07
C ALA A 108 12.15 -6.73 -5.95
N SER A 109 11.95 -6.12 -7.12
CA SER A 109 10.80 -6.35 -8.02
C SER A 109 9.43 -6.08 -7.37
N THR A 110 9.39 -5.28 -6.30
CA THR A 110 8.15 -4.79 -5.69
C THR A 110 7.88 -3.37 -6.17
N PRO A 111 6.61 -2.94 -6.31
CA PRO A 111 6.31 -1.55 -6.61
C PRO A 111 6.88 -0.61 -5.53
N MET A 112 7.52 0.48 -5.93
CA MET A 112 8.13 1.44 -4.98
C MET A 112 7.10 2.00 -3.98
N LYS A 113 5.84 2.19 -4.42
CA LYS A 113 4.73 2.56 -3.53
C LYS A 113 4.55 1.58 -2.37
N VAL A 114 4.74 0.27 -2.58
CA VAL A 114 4.65 -0.76 -1.54
C VAL A 114 5.85 -0.67 -0.60
N THR A 115 7.05 -0.45 -1.11
CA THR A 115 8.25 -0.24 -0.28
C THR A 115 8.10 0.99 0.61
N ILE A 116 7.59 2.10 0.08
CA ILE A 116 7.30 3.31 0.87
C ILE A 116 6.29 3.00 1.97
N ALA A 117 5.20 2.29 1.66
CA ALA A 117 4.21 1.89 2.65
C ALA A 117 4.81 1.01 3.76
N HIS A 118 5.65 0.04 3.40
CA HIS A 118 6.40 -0.77 4.36
C HIS A 118 7.30 0.07 5.25
N ASP A 119 8.06 0.99 4.67
CA ASP A 119 8.98 1.84 5.41
C ASP A 119 8.23 2.78 6.36
N HIS A 120 7.09 3.31 5.93
CA HIS A 120 6.17 4.07 6.80
C HIS A 120 5.71 3.22 7.99
N VAL A 121 5.18 2.01 7.78
CA VAL A 121 4.78 1.14 8.89
C VAL A 121 5.93 0.91 9.86
N ARG A 122 7.13 0.60 9.35
CA ARG A 122 8.30 0.32 10.18
C ARG A 122 8.75 1.55 10.98
N VAL A 123 8.86 2.70 10.34
CA VAL A 123 9.32 3.95 10.99
C VAL A 123 8.28 4.40 12.00
N TYR A 124 7.02 4.42 11.63
CA TYR A 124 5.95 4.92 12.49
C TYR A 124 5.67 3.99 13.66
N ALA A 125 5.80 2.67 13.49
CA ALA A 125 5.73 1.74 14.61
C ALA A 125 6.88 1.96 15.62
N LYS A 126 8.08 2.29 15.15
CA LYS A 126 9.20 2.63 16.04
C LYS A 126 8.96 3.94 16.78
N GLU A 127 8.48 4.97 16.09
CA GLU A 127 8.13 6.25 16.71
C GLU A 127 7.05 6.06 17.78
N LEU A 128 6.00 5.29 17.47
CA LEU A 128 4.97 4.92 18.44
C LEU A 128 5.56 4.18 19.64
N ALA A 129 6.43 3.19 19.41
CA ALA A 129 7.07 2.45 20.51
C ALA A 129 7.89 3.37 21.42
N VAL A 130 8.61 4.35 20.86
CA VAL A 130 9.33 5.37 21.64
C VAL A 130 8.34 6.17 22.50
N THR A 131 7.23 6.65 21.94
CA THR A 131 6.22 7.39 22.70
C THR A 131 5.53 6.54 23.77
N VAL A 132 5.26 5.25 23.49
CA VAL A 132 4.66 4.31 24.44
C VAL A 132 5.59 3.99 25.60
N CYS A 133 6.91 3.93 25.34
CA CYS A 133 7.92 3.66 26.35
C CYS A 133 8.24 4.89 27.23
N ASP A 134 7.88 6.10 26.80
CA ASP A 134 8.10 7.33 27.57
C ASP A 134 7.34 7.31 28.92
N PRO A 135 8.03 7.33 30.08
CA PRO A 135 7.40 7.39 31.40
C PRO A 135 6.59 8.66 31.67
N CYS A 136 6.82 9.72 30.89
CA CYS A 136 6.06 10.97 30.92
C CYS A 136 5.11 11.11 29.72
N GLY A 137 4.97 10.05 28.92
CA GLY A 137 4.22 10.05 27.68
C GLY A 137 2.70 9.95 27.86
N PRO A 138 1.93 10.09 26.77
CA PRO A 138 0.46 10.08 26.81
C PRO A 138 -0.15 8.72 27.18
N PHE A 139 0.65 7.64 27.19
CA PHE A 139 0.23 6.28 27.55
C PHE A 139 0.44 5.95 29.03
N ARG A 140 0.57 6.97 29.89
CA ARG A 140 0.82 6.85 31.33
C ARG A 140 -0.34 7.43 32.11
N THR A 141 -1.34 6.61 32.37
CA THR A 141 -2.40 6.96 33.32
C THR A 141 -1.86 6.85 34.75
N PRO A 142 -2.56 7.41 35.76
CA PRO A 142 -2.20 7.22 37.16
C PRO A 142 -2.09 5.74 37.57
N GLU A 143 -3.00 4.90 37.07
CA GLU A 143 -3.04 3.46 37.35
C GLU A 143 -1.82 2.73 36.76
N ILE A 144 -1.48 3.04 35.50
CA ILE A 144 -0.30 2.47 34.83
C ILE A 144 0.99 2.93 35.53
N SER A 145 1.03 4.19 35.95
CA SER A 145 2.20 4.77 36.62
C SER A 145 2.41 4.23 38.04
N ALA A 146 1.33 3.75 38.67
CA ALA A 146 1.37 3.15 40.00
C ALA A 146 1.74 1.66 40.00
N LEU A 147 1.94 1.03 38.83
CA LEU A 147 2.31 -0.38 38.73
C LEU A 147 3.67 -0.65 39.40
N SER A 148 3.72 -1.73 40.18
CA SER A 148 4.96 -2.23 40.77
C SER A 148 5.83 -3.02 39.79
N VAL A 149 5.33 -3.25 38.57
CA VAL A 149 6.00 -3.97 37.48
C VAL A 149 6.02 -3.10 36.22
N PRO A 150 6.97 -3.29 35.28
CA PRO A 150 6.96 -2.58 34.02
C PRO A 150 5.64 -2.82 33.26
N PRO A 151 5.02 -1.77 32.70
CA PRO A 151 3.80 -1.92 31.92
C PRO A 151 4.06 -2.74 30.66
N ASN A 152 3.08 -3.55 30.27
CA ASN A 152 3.19 -4.44 29.11
C ASN A 152 2.23 -4.00 28.02
N PHE A 153 2.77 -3.24 27.07
CA PHE A 153 2.04 -2.68 25.94
C PHE A 153 2.11 -3.56 24.70
N SER A 154 1.00 -3.61 23.97
CA SER A 154 0.89 -4.29 22.67
C SER A 154 0.02 -3.47 21.71
N LEU A 155 0.13 -3.74 20.42
CA LEU A 155 -0.84 -3.25 19.44
C LEU A 155 -1.94 -4.31 19.28
N THR A 156 -3.19 -3.88 19.39
CA THR A 156 -4.35 -4.78 19.25
C THR A 156 -5.42 -4.16 18.37
N PRO A 157 -6.06 -4.95 17.48
CA PRO A 157 -7.32 -4.53 16.89
C PRO A 157 -8.42 -4.48 17.96
N THR A 158 -9.33 -3.52 17.81
CA THR A 158 -10.55 -3.37 18.61
C THR A 158 -11.72 -3.07 17.67
N PRO A 159 -12.98 -3.16 18.11
CA PRO A 159 -14.11 -2.77 17.27
C PRO A 159 -14.09 -1.31 16.80
N SER A 160 -13.37 -0.45 17.50
CA SER A 160 -13.22 0.97 17.16
C SER A 160 -11.94 1.29 16.39
N GLY A 161 -11.13 0.29 16.01
CA GLY A 161 -9.88 0.46 15.27
C GLY A 161 -8.65 -0.07 16.01
N LEU A 162 -7.47 0.40 15.63
CA LEU A 162 -6.20 -0.05 16.20
C LEU A 162 -5.93 0.67 17.53
N ALA A 163 -5.56 -0.08 18.57
CA ALA A 163 -5.25 0.47 19.89
C ALA A 163 -3.87 0.03 20.40
N VAL A 164 -3.26 0.87 21.22
CA VAL A 164 -2.20 0.45 22.15
C VAL A 164 -2.87 -0.07 23.42
N PHE A 165 -2.61 -1.32 23.77
CA PHE A 165 -3.24 -1.98 24.91
C PHE A 165 -2.22 -2.33 25.98
N GLU A 166 -2.47 -1.90 27.22
CA GLU A 166 -1.68 -2.23 28.40
C GLU A 166 -2.38 -3.36 29.18
N SER A 167 -1.70 -4.50 29.29
CA SER A 167 -2.33 -5.73 29.78
C SER A 167 -2.49 -5.82 31.30
N ASN A 168 -1.68 -5.15 32.11
CA ASN A 168 -1.79 -5.25 33.56
C ASN A 168 -3.00 -4.48 34.11
N THR A 169 -3.33 -3.35 33.49
CA THR A 169 -4.43 -2.45 33.87
C THR A 169 -5.61 -2.51 32.91
N GLN A 170 -5.49 -3.27 31.82
CA GLN A 170 -6.52 -3.43 30.78
C GLN A 170 -6.92 -2.11 30.11
N HIS A 171 -6.00 -1.14 30.04
CA HIS A 171 -6.24 0.12 29.34
C HIS A 171 -5.98 -0.02 27.85
N ALA A 172 -6.93 0.45 27.04
CA ALA A 172 -6.78 0.57 25.58
C ALA A 172 -6.79 2.04 25.17
N PHE A 173 -5.75 2.45 24.45
CA PHE A 173 -5.60 3.78 23.89
C PHE A 173 -5.80 3.70 22.38
N LEU A 174 -6.95 4.17 21.89
CA LEU A 174 -7.25 4.17 20.46
C LEU A 174 -6.28 5.07 19.71
N LEU A 175 -5.72 4.55 18.62
CA LEU A 175 -4.96 5.35 17.67
C LEU A 175 -5.93 6.14 16.79
N PRO A 176 -5.58 7.38 16.42
CA PRO A 176 -6.43 8.20 15.56
C PRO A 176 -6.53 7.60 14.15
N ILE A 177 -7.66 7.83 13.48
CA ILE A 177 -7.94 7.41 12.10
C ILE A 177 -7.86 8.62 11.19
N ALA A 178 -7.30 8.48 9.98
CA ALA A 178 -7.17 9.63 9.09
C ALA A 178 -8.54 10.18 8.68
N ARG A 179 -8.68 11.50 8.72
CA ARG A 179 -9.90 12.17 8.29
C ARG A 179 -9.87 12.48 6.79
N PRO A 180 -10.99 12.33 6.07
CA PRO A 180 -11.09 12.74 4.67
C PRO A 180 -10.68 14.21 4.51
N ASN A 181 -9.95 14.51 3.42
CA ASN A 181 -9.52 15.86 3.05
C ASN A 181 -8.58 16.56 4.05
N GLN A 182 -7.97 15.84 4.99
CA GLN A 182 -6.95 16.36 5.88
C GLN A 182 -5.63 15.60 5.68
N LYS A 183 -4.50 16.29 5.89
CA LYS A 183 -3.20 15.62 5.89
C LYS A 183 -3.13 14.75 7.15
N ALA A 184 -3.03 13.44 6.95
CA ALA A 184 -2.88 12.48 8.05
C ALA A 184 -1.57 12.73 8.82
N SER A 185 -1.67 12.63 10.14
CA SER A 185 -0.53 12.50 11.05
C SER A 185 0.15 11.14 10.90
N THR A 186 1.31 10.99 11.55
CA THR A 186 2.05 9.73 11.59
C THR A 186 1.21 8.57 12.13
N TRP A 187 0.47 8.78 13.23
CA TRP A 187 -0.31 7.72 13.87
C TRP A 187 -1.57 7.37 13.08
N GLU A 188 -2.21 8.37 12.46
CA GLU A 188 -3.32 8.14 11.52
C GLU A 188 -2.86 7.32 10.31
N THR A 189 -1.67 7.63 9.78
CA THR A 189 -1.09 6.88 8.66
C THR A 189 -0.73 5.45 9.06
N LEU A 190 -0.15 5.24 10.25
CA LEU A 190 0.14 3.90 10.78
C LEU A 190 -1.15 3.09 10.97
N HIS A 191 -2.19 3.68 11.56
CA HIS A 191 -3.49 3.05 11.74
C HIS A 191 -4.01 2.52 10.40
N ASP A 192 -4.13 3.38 9.38
CA ASP A 192 -4.75 3.00 8.11
C ASP A 192 -3.91 2.03 7.27
N LEU A 193 -2.59 2.03 7.45
CA LEU A 193 -1.71 1.05 6.80
C LEU A 193 -1.78 -0.34 7.45
N VAL A 194 -1.99 -0.42 8.75
CA VAL A 194 -2.00 -1.69 9.51
C VAL A 194 -3.40 -2.28 9.62
N LEU A 195 -4.39 -1.44 9.92
CA LEU A 195 -5.78 -1.83 10.14
C LEU A 195 -6.74 -0.83 9.45
N PRO A 196 -6.80 -0.85 8.11
CA PRO A 196 -7.76 -0.02 7.39
C PRO A 196 -9.20 -0.35 7.82
N THR A 197 -10.10 0.61 7.74
CA THR A 197 -11.48 0.52 8.28
C THR A 197 -12.23 -0.73 7.80
N TRP A 198 -12.13 -1.06 6.51
CA TRP A 198 -12.76 -2.25 5.94
C TRP A 198 -12.24 -3.56 6.57
N ALA A 199 -10.95 -3.61 6.93
CA ALA A 199 -10.36 -4.79 7.56
C ALA A 199 -10.82 -4.89 9.03
N CYS A 200 -10.97 -3.74 9.70
CA CYS A 200 -11.56 -3.68 11.03
C CYS A 200 -12.99 -4.24 11.04
N GLU A 201 -13.86 -3.78 10.12
CA GLU A 201 -15.25 -4.27 9.98
C GLU A 201 -15.31 -5.79 9.76
N VAL A 202 -14.40 -6.33 8.93
CA VAL A 202 -14.31 -7.78 8.68
C VAL A 202 -13.84 -8.55 9.91
N LEU A 203 -12.91 -7.99 10.70
CA LEU A 203 -12.42 -8.63 11.92
C LEU A 203 -13.49 -8.67 13.01
N VAL A 204 -14.22 -7.57 13.20
CA VAL A 204 -15.32 -7.47 14.17
C VAL A 204 -16.43 -8.47 13.84
N SER A 205 -16.89 -8.47 12.58
CA SER A 205 -17.94 -9.38 12.12
C SER A 205 -17.57 -10.86 12.22
N ARG A 206 -16.27 -11.20 12.09
CA ARG A 206 -15.78 -12.59 12.24
C ARG A 206 -15.53 -13.00 13.69
N ALA A 207 -15.19 -12.05 14.56
CA ALA A 207 -14.91 -12.31 15.97
C ALA A 207 -16.18 -12.39 16.83
N GLY A 208 -17.35 -12.01 16.29
CA GLY A 208 -18.61 -11.95 17.05
C GLY A 208 -18.58 -10.89 18.14
N LEU A 209 -17.84 -9.81 17.93
CA LEU A 209 -17.67 -8.69 18.85
C LEU A 209 -18.65 -7.53 18.55
N ASP A 210 -19.92 -7.89 18.30
CA ASP A 210 -21.02 -6.92 18.11
C ASP A 210 -21.54 -6.40 19.46
#